data_AF-A0A0L8LEK7-F1
#
_entry.id   AF-A0A0L8LEK7-F1
#
_cell.length_a   1.000
_cell.length_b   1.000
_cell.length_c   1.000
_cell.angle_alpha   90.00
_cell.angle_beta   90.00
_cell.angle_gamma   90.00
#
_symmetry.space_group_name_H-M   'P 1'
#
loop_
_entity.id
_entity.type
_entity.pdbx_description
1 polymer ?
#
loop_
_entity_poly.entity_id
_entity_poly.type
_entity_poly.pdbx_seq_one_letter_code
_entity_poly.pdbx_strand_id
1 'polypeptide(L)'
;GEFRGVGRLGDLTFEGAQGSVKVDEAAAARLNLLAGDITVGRLGGPGEITVQKGDIRITEATRGTVVLRTESGEVSVGAARGVSATLDAGTTYGR
;
A
#
# COMPACT_ATOMS: atom_id res chain seq x y z
N GLY A 1 -6.10 16.44 2.53
CA GLY A 1 -4.72 16.96 2.54
C GLY A 1 -3.83 16.03 1.76
N GLU A 2 -2.53 16.29 1.65
CA GLU A 2 -1.57 15.32 1.10
C GLU A 2 -0.54 15.00 2.19
N PHE A 3 -0.29 13.71 2.41
CA PHE A 3 0.85 13.23 3.19
C PHE A 3 1.92 12.74 2.23
N ARG A 4 3.15 13.23 2.39
CA ARG A 4 4.29 12.83 1.57
C ARG A 4 5.49 12.43 2.42
N GLY A 5 5.88 11.16 2.32
CA GLY A 5 7.12 10.62 2.87
C GLY A 5 8.19 10.53 1.79
N VAL A 6 9.28 11.30 1.93
CA VAL A 6 10.37 11.36 0.94
C VAL A 6 11.59 10.62 1.47
N GLY A 7 12.24 9.87 0.59
CA GLY A 7 13.43 9.08 0.93
C GLY A 7 13.11 7.75 1.62
N ARG A 8 14.10 7.23 2.35
CA ARG A 8 13.99 5.93 3.04
C ARG A 8 13.47 6.12 4.44
N LEU A 9 12.25 5.67 4.66
CA LEU A 9 11.62 5.69 5.97
C LEU A 9 11.76 4.32 6.64
N GLY A 10 11.76 4.34 7.98
CA GLY A 10 11.67 3.12 8.78
C GLY A 10 10.25 2.57 8.77
N ASP A 11 9.74 2.28 9.96
CA ASP A 11 8.36 1.85 10.14
C ASP A 11 7.43 3.07 10.08
N LEU A 12 6.46 3.03 9.19
CA LEU A 12 5.56 4.14 8.95
C LEU A 12 4.13 3.76 9.34
N THR A 13 3.52 4.55 10.22
CA THR A 13 2.09 4.46 10.55
C THR A 13 1.39 5.78 10.21
N PHE A 14 0.28 5.71 9.49
CA PHE A 14 -0.51 6.89 9.16
C PHE A 14 -2.00 6.54 9.05
N GLU A 15 -2.84 7.41 9.62
CA GLU A 15 -4.29 7.32 9.57
C GLU A 15 -4.86 8.67 9.13
N GLY A 16 -5.81 8.64 8.19
CA GLY A 16 -6.45 9.85 7.70
C GLY A 16 -7.85 9.61 7.17
N ALA A 17 -8.69 10.65 7.20
CA ALA A 17 -10.03 10.58 6.64
C ALA A 17 -10.02 10.83 5.12
N GLN A 18 -9.34 11.87 4.65
CA GLN A 18 -9.29 12.19 3.23
C GLN A 18 -7.95 12.75 2.76
N GLY A 19 -7.50 12.30 1.59
CA GLY A 19 -6.29 12.79 0.96
C GLY A 19 -5.49 11.72 0.24
N SER A 20 -4.35 12.13 -0.31
CA SER A 20 -3.38 11.20 -0.90
C SER A 20 -2.21 10.95 0.04
N VAL A 21 -1.75 9.71 0.11
CA VAL A 21 -0.54 9.30 0.82
C VAL A 21 0.48 8.85 -0.22
N LYS A 22 1.64 9.51 -0.27
CA LYS A 22 2.73 9.14 -1.17
C LYS A 22 3.99 8.89 -0.36
N VAL A 23 4.57 7.71 -0.49
CA VAL A 23 5.78 7.30 0.22
C VAL A 23 6.79 6.78 -0.78
N ASP A 24 8.01 7.32 -0.78
CA ASP A 24 9.08 6.83 -1.67
C ASP A 24 9.51 5.42 -1.27
N GLU A 25 9.95 5.23 -0.02
CA GLU A 25 10.41 3.94 0.50
C GLU A 25 10.07 3.80 2.01
N ALA A 26 9.59 2.63 2.42
CA ALA A 26 9.35 2.30 3.83
C ALA A 26 9.86 0.89 4.17
N ALA A 27 10.44 0.72 5.37
CA ALA A 27 10.85 -0.58 5.87
C ALA A 27 9.63 -1.47 6.22
N ALA A 28 8.60 -0.87 6.79
CA ALA A 28 7.27 -1.44 6.99
C ALA A 28 6.22 -0.32 6.95
N ALA A 29 4.98 -0.64 6.59
CA ALA A 29 3.92 0.36 6.46
C ALA A 29 2.59 -0.12 7.05
N ARG A 30 1.97 0.69 7.91
CA ARG A 30 0.58 0.57 8.33
C ARG A 30 -0.16 1.85 7.95
N LEU A 31 -1.03 1.76 6.95
CA LEU A 31 -1.69 2.93 6.36
C LEU A 31 -3.20 2.72 6.32
N ASN A 32 -3.95 3.70 6.80
CA ASN A 32 -5.42 3.67 6.78
C ASN A 32 -5.99 4.99 6.24
N LEU A 33 -6.82 4.90 5.21
CA LEU A 33 -7.59 6.03 4.68
C LEU A 33 -9.07 5.68 4.53
N LEU A 34 -9.96 6.65 4.81
CA LEU A 34 -11.36 6.51 4.41
C LEU A 34 -11.52 6.82 2.91
N ALA A 35 -10.97 7.93 2.44
CA ALA A 35 -11.10 8.34 1.04
C ALA A 35 -9.81 8.92 0.46
N GLY A 36 -9.39 8.37 -0.68
CA GLY A 36 -8.23 8.83 -1.45
C GLY A 36 -7.16 7.76 -1.62
N ASP A 37 -6.11 8.12 -2.32
CA ASP A 37 -5.18 7.13 -2.88
C ASP A 37 -3.90 6.98 -2.06
N ILE A 38 -3.39 5.75 -2.02
CA ILE A 38 -2.13 5.41 -1.37
C ILE A 38 -1.14 4.90 -2.42
N THR A 39 0.03 5.54 -2.50
CA THR A 39 1.13 5.07 -3.33
C THR A 39 2.39 4.89 -2.48
N VAL A 40 2.97 3.69 -2.55
CA VAL A 40 4.29 3.37 -1.98
C VAL A 40 5.22 2.96 -3.12
N GLY A 41 6.35 3.65 -3.26
CA GLY A 41 7.38 3.30 -4.24
C GLY A 41 8.00 1.94 -3.93
N ARG A 42 8.70 1.83 -2.80
CA ARG A 42 9.31 0.58 -2.35
C ARG A 42 8.88 0.21 -0.94
N LEU A 43 8.42 -1.03 -0.77
CA LEU A 43 8.13 -1.62 0.52
C LEU A 43 9.17 -2.70 0.86
N GLY A 44 9.98 -2.41 1.88
CA GLY A 44 11.12 -3.19 2.35
C GLY A 44 10.78 -4.41 3.22
N GLY A 45 9.50 -4.59 3.55
CA GLY A 45 9.05 -5.49 4.59
C GLY A 45 7.52 -5.58 4.65
N PRO A 46 6.94 -5.98 5.79
CA PRO A 46 5.50 -6.19 5.89
C PRO A 46 4.73 -4.89 5.70
N GLY A 47 3.52 -5.00 5.14
CA GLY A 47 2.63 -3.88 4.92
C GLY A 47 1.18 -4.23 5.19
N GLU A 48 0.46 -3.33 5.83
CA GLU A 48 -0.98 -3.39 6.03
C GLU A 48 -1.59 -2.05 5.59
N ILE A 49 -2.27 -2.06 4.45
CA ILE A 49 -2.74 -0.83 3.81
C ILE A 49 -4.22 -0.99 3.48
N THR A 50 -5.05 -0.13 4.06
CA THR A 50 -6.49 -0.14 3.89
C THR A 50 -6.98 1.22 3.40
N VAL A 51 -7.87 1.20 2.41
CA VAL A 51 -8.60 2.36 1.91
C VAL A 51 -10.08 1.98 1.82
N GLN A 52 -11.03 2.77 2.31
CA GLN A 52 -12.45 2.46 2.01
C GLN A 52 -12.76 2.77 0.55
N LYS A 53 -12.43 3.99 0.10
CA LYS A 53 -12.64 4.43 -1.28
C LYS A 53 -11.40 5.07 -1.86
N GLY A 54 -10.80 4.44 -2.86
CA GLY A 54 -9.60 4.90 -3.53
C GLY A 54 -8.66 3.75 -3.86
N ASP A 55 -7.59 4.10 -4.56
CA ASP A 55 -6.65 3.13 -5.10
C ASP A 55 -5.47 2.89 -4.16
N ILE A 56 -4.93 1.67 -4.21
CA ILE A 56 -3.69 1.32 -3.53
C ILE A 56 -2.67 0.85 -4.56
N ARG A 57 -1.50 1.49 -4.57
CA ARG A 57 -0.40 1.14 -5.48
C ARG A 57 0.91 0.94 -4.72
N ILE A 58 1.47 -0.25 -4.83
CA ILE A 58 2.83 -0.57 -4.38
C ILE A 58 3.66 -0.87 -5.61
N THR A 59 4.61 0.02 -5.94
CA THR A 59 5.42 -0.16 -7.15
C THR A 59 6.35 -1.38 -7.02
N GLU A 60 6.96 -1.57 -5.84
CA GLU A 60 7.88 -2.68 -5.59
C GLU A 60 7.84 -3.16 -4.13
N ALA A 61 7.38 -4.39 -3.90
CA ALA A 61 7.44 -5.11 -2.63
C ALA A 61 8.60 -6.12 -2.66
N THR A 62 9.46 -6.06 -1.65
CA THR A 62 10.74 -6.80 -1.66
C THR A 62 10.73 -8.07 -0.81
N ARG A 63 10.03 -8.06 0.32
CA ARG A 63 9.93 -9.19 1.26
C ARG A 63 8.80 -8.96 2.26
N GLY A 64 8.41 -10.02 2.96
CA GLY A 64 7.36 -9.98 3.97
C GLY A 64 5.96 -10.05 3.39
N THR A 65 4.97 -10.14 4.27
CA THR A 65 3.55 -10.21 3.89
C THR A 65 2.99 -8.80 3.71
N VAL A 66 2.35 -8.57 2.56
CA VAL A 66 1.68 -7.32 2.24
C VAL A 66 0.19 -7.59 2.13
N VAL A 67 -0.60 -6.95 2.98
CA VAL A 67 -2.07 -7.03 3.01
C VAL A 67 -2.62 -5.69 2.52
N LEU A 68 -3.30 -5.72 1.37
CA LEU A 68 -3.88 -4.55 0.75
C LEU A 68 -5.40 -4.74 0.65
N ARG A 69 -6.18 -3.75 1.11
CA ARG A 69 -7.64 -3.82 1.11
C ARG A 69 -8.24 -2.52 0.63
N THR A 70 -9.07 -2.58 -0.41
CA THR A 70 -9.95 -1.47 -0.80
C THR A 70 -11.39 -1.95 -0.93
N GLU A 71 -12.37 -1.18 -0.45
CA GLU A 71 -13.79 -1.51 -0.68
C GLU A 71 -14.24 -1.06 -2.08
N SER A 72 -13.67 0.04 -2.58
CA SER A 72 -13.95 0.59 -3.90
C SER A 72 -12.70 1.26 -4.47
N GLY A 73 -12.02 0.55 -5.37
CA GLY A 73 -10.84 1.05 -6.08
C GLY A 73 -10.03 -0.09 -6.68
N GLU A 74 -8.86 0.24 -7.22
CA GLU A 74 -7.89 -0.73 -7.71
C GLU A 74 -6.83 -1.03 -6.63
N VAL A 75 -6.34 -2.27 -6.64
CA VAL A 75 -5.11 -2.64 -5.93
C VAL A 75 -4.08 -3.09 -6.95
N SER A 76 -2.94 -2.40 -7.00
CA SER A 76 -1.78 -2.84 -7.78
C SER A 76 -0.57 -3.06 -6.86
N VAL A 77 0.11 -4.20 -7.01
CA VAL A 77 1.36 -4.50 -6.29
C VAL A 77 2.36 -5.17 -7.22
N GLY A 78 3.55 -4.59 -7.33
CA GLY A 78 4.70 -5.20 -8.02
C GLY A 78 5.58 -5.95 -7.02
N ALA A 79 6.02 -7.15 -7.36
CA ALA A 79 7.09 -7.83 -6.63
C ALA A 79 8.47 -7.41 -7.20
N ALA A 80 9.46 -7.22 -6.34
CA ALA A 80 10.81 -6.90 -6.76
C ALA A 80 11.43 -8.01 -7.62
N ARG A 81 12.35 -7.66 -8.51
CA ARG A 81 13.03 -8.66 -9.35
C ARG A 81 13.74 -9.71 -8.49
N GLY A 82 13.55 -10.98 -8.83
CA GLY A 82 14.14 -12.10 -8.10
C GLY A 82 13.38 -12.50 -6.83
N VAL A 83 12.25 -11.85 -6.52
CA VAL A 83 11.35 -12.25 -5.42
C VAL A 83 10.33 -13.26 -5.93
N SER A 84 10.18 -14.36 -5.21
CA SER A 84 9.04 -15.26 -5.37
C SER A 84 7.86 -14.72 -4.58
N ALA A 85 6.70 -14.59 -5.23
CA ALA A 85 5.49 -14.11 -4.60
C ALA A 85 4.37 -15.16 -4.76
N THR A 86 3.50 -15.23 -3.76
CA THR A 86 2.20 -15.90 -3.86
C THR A 86 1.14 -14.83 -3.64
N LEU A 87 0.08 -14.88 -4.44
CA LEU A 87 -1.02 -13.93 -4.37
C LEU A 87 -2.27 -14.69 -3.95
N ASP A 88 -2.86 -14.25 -2.83
CA ASP A 88 -4.23 -14.55 -2.46
C ASP A 88 -5.05 -13.29 -2.70
N ALA A 89 -5.93 -13.34 -3.70
CA ALA A 89 -6.76 -12.22 -4.11
C ALA A 89 -8.22 -12.66 -4.19
N GLY A 90 -9.09 -11.86 -3.58
CA GLY A 90 -10.54 -12.02 -3.67
C GLY A 90 -11.20 -10.66 -3.70
N THR A 91 -12.35 -10.58 -4.37
CA THR A 91 -13.19 -9.38 -4.38
C THR A 91 -14.59 -9.74 -3.90
N THR A 92 -15.20 -8.89 -3.08
CA THR A 92 -16.60 -9.10 -2.63
C THR A 92 -17.59 -8.85 -3.77
N TYR A 93 -17.19 -8.01 -4.74
CA TYR A 93 -17.94 -7.70 -5.95
C TYR A 93 -17.09 -8.10 -7.16
N GLY A 94 -17.14 -9.36 -7.60
CA GLY A 94 -16.55 -9.75 -8.89
C GLY A 94 -16.25 -11.23 -9.05
N ARG A 95 -16.70 -11.77 -10.19
CA ARG A 95 -16.18 -12.97 -10.86
C ARG A 95 -15.22 -12.55 -11.96
#